data_AF-A0A968QCK9-F1
#
_entry.id   AF-A0A968QCK9-F1
#
_cell.length_a   1.000
_cell.length_b   1.000
_cell.length_c   1.000
_cell.angle_alpha   90.00
_cell.angle_beta   90.00
_cell.angle_gamma   90.00
#
_symmetry.space_group_name_H-M   'P 1'
#
loop_
_entity.id
_entity.type
_entity.pdbx_description
1 polymer ?
#
loop_
_entity_poly.entity_id
_entity_poly.type
_entity_poly.pdbx_seq_one_letter_code
_entity_poly.pdbx_strand_id
1 'polypeptide(L)' 'MMTNNYPFAQELITDTQGNIRQVILNFEDYQQLLEGLEDQALYQAMKTTINETPMSREEALKALEEERL' A
#
# COMPACT_ATOMS: atom_id res chain seq x y z
N MET A 1 19.54 17.04 15.08
CA MET A 1 18.70 17.37 13.90
C MET A 1 18.78 16.23 12.90
N MET A 2 17.73 15.41 12.83
CA MET A 2 17.52 14.34 11.82
C MET A 2 16.02 14.12 11.53
N THR A 3 15.16 15.05 11.93
CA THR A 3 13.70 14.92 11.78
C THR A 3 13.19 15.24 10.37
N ASN A 4 14.00 15.83 9.50
CA ASN A 4 13.58 16.18 8.13
C ASN A 4 13.40 15.00 7.16
N ASN A 5 13.91 13.81 7.48
CA ASN A 5 13.79 12.64 6.59
C ASN A 5 12.60 11.73 6.93
N TYR A 6 11.94 11.94 8.07
CA TYR A 6 10.85 11.09 8.56
C TYR A 6 9.70 11.98 9.05
N PRO A 7 8.90 12.55 8.12
CA PRO A 7 7.95 13.62 8.43
C PRO A 7 6.83 13.22 9.39
N PHE A 8 6.56 11.92 9.55
CA PHE A 8 5.52 11.38 10.43
C PHE A 8 6.09 10.74 11.72
N ALA A 9 7.41 10.70 11.88
CA ALA A 9 8.02 10.10 13.05
C ALA A 9 7.99 11.07 14.25
N GLN A 10 7.38 10.65 15.34
CA GLN A 10 7.47 11.32 16.63
C GLN A 10 8.81 11.03 17.31
N GLU A 11 9.27 9.78 17.21
CA GLU A 11 10.52 9.34 17.79
C GLU A 11 11.18 8.28 16.91
N LEU A 12 12.52 8.29 16.90
CA LEU A 12 13.33 7.28 16.23
C LEU A 12 14.15 6.55 17.31
N ILE A 13 13.94 5.24 17.42
CA ILE A 13 14.71 4.40 18.33
C ILE A 13 15.86 3.78 17.54
N THR A 14 17.08 4.09 17.97
CA THR A 14 18.32 3.67 17.30
C THR A 14 19.09 2.63 18.12
N ASP A 15 19.92 1.84 17.43
CA ASP A 15 20.91 1.00 18.12
C ASP A 15 22.14 1.81 18.57
N THR A 16 23.08 1.15 19.25
CA THR A 16 24.30 1.79 19.76
C THR A 16 25.23 2.34 18.68
N GLN A 17 25.01 1.99 17.42
CA GLN A 17 25.75 2.51 16.25
C GLN A 17 25.01 3.66 15.57
N GLY A 18 23.80 4.00 16.04
CA GLY A 18 22.96 5.05 15.48
C GLY A 18 22.06 4.60 14.32
N ASN A 19 21.96 3.30 14.03
CA ASN A 19 21.05 2.80 13.00
C ASN A 19 19.62 2.79 13.54
N ILE A 20 18.65 3.26 12.76
CA ILE A 20 17.23 3.24 13.12
C ILE A 20 16.74 1.79 13.17
N ARG A 21 16.15 1.40 14.30
CA ARG A 21 15.55 0.08 14.53
C ARG A 21 14.04 0.13 14.65
N GLN A 22 13.51 1.23 15.20
CA GLN A 22 12.07 1.43 15.32
C GLN A 22 11.72 2.90 15.06
N VAL A 23 10.51 3.13 14.57
CA VAL A 23 9.92 4.44 14.35
C VAL A 23 8.62 4.49 15.13
N ILE A 24 8.47 5.49 15.98
CA ILE A 24 7.23 5.76 16.70
C ILE A 24 6.49 6.87 15.95
N LEU A 25 5.21 6.64 15.70
CA LEU A 25 4.31 7.53 14.98
C LEU A 25 2.93 7.50 15.62
N ASN A 26 2.10 8.52 15.39
CA ASN A 26 0.71 8.46 15.83
C ASN A 26 -0.02 7.35 15.07
N PHE A 27 -1.03 6.79 15.72
CA PHE A 27 -1.91 5.80 15.10
C PHE A 27 -2.63 6.38 13.87
N GLU A 28 -3.14 7.61 13.94
CA GLU A 28 -3.83 8.27 12.83
C GLU A 28 -2.90 8.48 11.62
N ASP A 29 -1.66 8.92 11.86
CA ASP A 29 -0.64 9.08 10.81
C ASP A 29 -0.28 7.73 10.17
N TYR A 30 -0.26 6.65 10.96
CA TYR A 30 -0.05 5.29 10.45
C TYR A 30 -1.22 4.83 9.57
N GLN A 31 -2.46 5.10 9.96
CA GLN A 31 -3.64 4.76 9.14
C GLN A 31 -3.62 5.50 7.80
N GLN A 32 -3.31 6.80 7.80
CA GLN A 32 -3.20 7.58 6.56
C GLN A 32 -2.09 7.05 5.64
N LEU A 33 -0.97 6.60 6.22
CA LEU A 33 0.10 5.97 5.45
C LEU A 33 -0.38 4.67 4.77
N LEU A 34 -1.14 3.84 5.49
CA LEU A 34 -1.71 2.61 4.93
C LEU A 34 -2.69 2.90 3.80
N GLU A 35 -3.61 3.85 3.99
CA GLU A 35 -4.57 4.26 2.95
C GLU A 35 -3.84 4.70 1.67
N GLY A 36 -2.80 5.55 1.79
CA GLY A 36 -2.01 5.97 0.63
C GLY A 36 -1.28 4.83 -0.08
N LEU A 37 -0.82 3.82 0.67
CA LEU A 37 -0.20 2.62 0.10
C LEU A 37 -1.22 1.73 -0.62
N GLU A 38 -2.41 1.56 -0.04
CA GLU A 38 -3.52 0.80 -0.64
C GLU A 38 -4.01 1.45 -1.94
N ASP A 39 -4.21 2.77 -1.93
CA ASP A 39 -4.57 3.54 -3.13
C ASP A 39 -3.50 3.42 -4.22
N GLN A 40 -2.22 3.48 -3.86
CA GLN A 40 -1.14 3.28 -4.82
C GLN A 40 -1.14 1.85 -5.40
N ALA A 41 -1.36 0.84 -4.55
CA ALA A 41 -1.43 -0.55 -5.00
C ALA A 41 -2.62 -0.76 -5.95
N LEU A 42 -3.79 -0.21 -5.62
CA LEU A 42 -4.97 -0.24 -6.47
C LEU A 42 -4.71 0.47 -7.81
N TYR A 43 -4.08 1.65 -7.78
CA TYR A 43 -3.73 2.37 -9.00
C TYR A 43 -2.81 1.57 -9.92
N GLN A 44 -1.82 0.87 -9.37
CA GLN A 44 -0.93 0.00 -10.16
C GLN A 44 -1.67 -1.20 -10.73
N ALA A 45 -2.59 -1.81 -9.97
CA ALA A 45 -3.43 -2.90 -10.47
C ALA A 45 -4.26 -2.42 -11.68
N MET A 46 -4.95 -1.28 -11.56
CA MET A 46 -5.73 -0.69 -12.65
C MET A 46 -4.88 -0.36 -13.87
N LYS A 47 -3.65 0.13 -13.68
CA LYS A 47 -2.72 0.39 -14.79
C LYS A 47 -2.28 -0.88 -15.50
N THR A 48 -2.05 -1.95 -14.75
CA THR A 48 -1.59 -3.22 -15.31
C THR A 48 -2.67 -3.85 -16.20
N THR A 49 -3.94 -3.66 -15.84
CA THR A 49 -5.10 -4.20 -16.56
C THR A 49 -5.68 -3.23 -17.60
N ILE A 50 -5.06 -2.07 -17.85
CA ILE A 50 -5.68 -0.99 -18.65
C ILE A 50 -5.95 -1.36 -20.11
N ASN A 51 -5.18 -2.29 -20.67
CA ASN A 51 -5.32 -2.76 -22.05
C ASN A 51 -6.07 -4.11 -22.15
N GLU A 52 -6.55 -4.65 -21.03
CA GLU A 52 -7.34 -5.86 -21.03
C GLU A 52 -8.73 -5.58 -21.61
N THR A 53 -9.36 -6.62 -22.16
CA THR A 53 -10.72 -6.49 -22.70
C THR A 53 -11.71 -6.39 -21.54
N PRO A 54 -12.48 -5.30 -21.41
CA PRO A 54 -13.47 -5.20 -20.35
C PRO A 54 -14.56 -6.26 -20.51
N MET A 55 -14.95 -6.88 -19.40
CA MET A 55 -16.04 -7.85 -19.37
C MET A 55 -17.28 -7.22 -18.75
N SER A 56 -18.45 -7.60 -19.26
CA SER A 56 -19.71 -7.44 -18.54
C SER A 56 -19.73 -8.35 -17.32
N ARG A 57 -20.65 -8.06 -16.38
CA ARG A 57 -20.83 -8.88 -15.18
C ARG A 57 -21.13 -10.35 -15.52
N GLU A 58 -21.94 -10.60 -16.56
CA GLU A 58 -22.30 -11.96 -16.96
C GLU A 58 -21.09 -12.73 -17.52
N GLU A 59 -20.27 -12.07 -18.35
CA GLU A 59 -19.04 -12.66 -18.89
C GLU A 59 -18.02 -12.96 -17.79
N ALA A 60 -17.84 -12.03 -16.84
CA ALA A 60 -16.93 -12.23 -15.71
C ALA A 60 -17.37 -13.39 -14.80
N LEU A 61 -18.67 -13.51 -14.52
CA LEU A 61 -19.21 -14.62 -13.72
C LEU A 61 -19.00 -15.97 -14.42
N LYS A 62 -19.22 -16.03 -15.73
CA LYS A 62 -18.99 -17.24 -16.51
C LYS A 62 -17.51 -17.64 -16.53
N ALA A 63 -16.60 -16.68 -16.72
CA ALA A 63 -15.16 -16.95 -16.68
C ALA A 63 -14.70 -17.50 -15.31
N LEU A 64 -15.25 -16.96 -14.21
CA LEU A 64 -14.97 -17.46 -12.85
C LEU A 64 -15.48 -18.89 -12.61
N GLU A 65 -16.59 -19.29 -13.22
CA GLU A 65 -17.09 -20.68 -13.15
C GLU A 65 -16.20 -21.64 -13.95
N GLU A 66 -15.72 -21.21 -15.12
CA GLU A 66 -14.82 -21.99 -15.97
C GLU A 66 -13.42 -22.18 -15.34
N GLU A 67 -12.90 -21.18 -14.61
CA GLU A 67 -11.59 -21.28 -13.93
C GLU A 67 -11.58 -22.23 -12.72
N ARG A 68 -12.75 -22.55 -12.16
CA ARG A 68 -12.90 -23.43 -10.98
C ARG A 68 -13.10 -24.91 -11.33
N LEU A 69 -13.19 -25.25 -12.61
CA LEU A 69 -13.36 -26.60 -13.15
C LEU A 69 -12.03 -27.19 -13.65
#